data_AF-A0A7Z0TNU3-F1
#
_entry.id   AF-A0A7Z0TNU3-F1
#
_cell.length_a   1.000
_cell.length_b   1.000
_cell.length_c   1.000
_cell.angle_alpha   90.00
_cell.angle_beta   90.00
_cell.angle_gamma   90.00
#
_symmetry.space_group_name_H-M   'P 1'
#
loop_
_entity.id
_entity.type
_entity.pdbx_description
1 polymer ?
#
loop_
_entity_poly.entity_id
_entity_poly.type
_entity_poly.pdbx_seq_one_letter_code
_entity_poly.pdbx_strand_id
1 'polypeptide(L)'
;MFEPNANSLHRLYRDRLGDAFLFLAPTGNEEQVNSVDRMKLSAINVVKSPYLLINTALNIQRSEYANKRGRDADFFIFSRDFIGSRATGYVPTKTMEAAVPTLDLATAMAVSGAAASSNMGASALKPMSFTLALLNVRLGYWMTNPSTFADKRIDFAGREIGSSLRPYLRSVFYLWSEMFSTLDETNDAVYLTDGGHIENLGIYELLRRRCRLIVAVDAEADPELRFPSLMALQRYARLDLGVRIELPWQSIRERYLTCCRDLSESDGKGGLISGSNGCHAAVGSIIYPEGPPGTIIYVKSTLTGDENDIVLDYKRRYPSFPHETTMDQFFGEEQFEAYRALGFHAMHRLLEGDDRSAGLEDGIGAKQERAARISALFEAPVPAALPSPETTVKTSAP
;
A
#
# COMPACT_ATOMS: atom_id res chain seq x y z
N MET A 1 -21.40 14.49 22.33
CA MET A 1 -21.86 13.21 21.73
C MET A 1 -20.60 12.56 21.17
N PHE A 2 -20.11 11.48 21.78
CA PHE A 2 -18.82 10.87 21.43
C PHE A 2 -18.95 10.06 20.13
N GLU A 3 -18.61 10.68 18.99
CA GLU A 3 -18.38 9.94 17.76
C GLU A 3 -17.04 9.18 17.87
N PRO A 4 -16.98 7.86 17.61
CA PRO A 4 -15.78 7.05 17.83
C PRO A 4 -14.53 7.59 17.12
N ASN A 5 -14.72 8.16 15.93
CA ASN A 5 -13.64 8.67 15.09
C ASN A 5 -13.35 10.17 15.31
N ALA A 6 -14.13 10.88 16.14
CA ALA A 6 -14.08 12.34 16.21
C ALA A 6 -12.95 12.93 17.06
N ASN A 7 -12.47 12.19 18.07
CA ASN A 7 -11.42 12.63 18.99
C ASN A 7 -10.07 11.96 18.71
N SER A 8 -9.88 11.43 17.50
CA SER A 8 -8.68 10.65 17.14
C SER A 8 -7.62 11.50 16.42
N LEU A 9 -6.34 11.19 16.64
CA LEU A 9 -5.21 11.77 15.89
C LEU A 9 -5.32 11.52 14.37
N HIS A 10 -6.15 10.56 13.97
CA HIS A 10 -6.45 10.26 12.58
C HIS A 10 -6.98 11.47 11.80
N ARG A 11 -7.78 12.37 12.40
CA ARG A 11 -8.25 13.57 11.67
C ARG A 11 -7.12 14.51 11.32
N LEU A 12 -6.22 14.79 12.27
CA LEU A 12 -5.05 15.63 12.02
C LEU A 12 -4.15 15.01 10.94
N TYR A 13 -3.92 13.70 11.02
CA TYR A 13 -3.14 12.98 10.03
C TYR A 13 -3.79 12.99 8.64
N ARG A 14 -5.10 12.73 8.56
CA ARG A 14 -5.92 12.84 7.34
C ARG A 14 -5.79 14.21 6.70
N ASP A 15 -5.93 15.28 7.48
CA ASP A 15 -5.92 16.64 6.95
C ASP A 15 -4.53 17.00 6.39
N ARG A 16 -3.45 16.64 7.11
CA ARG A 16 -2.06 16.83 6.63
C ARG A 16 -1.76 16.07 5.34
N LEU A 17 -2.23 14.83 5.25
CA LEU A 17 -2.13 14.01 4.06
C LEU A 17 -2.94 14.59 2.89
N GLY A 18 -4.13 15.12 3.17
CA GLY A 18 -4.97 15.83 2.22
C GLY A 18 -4.25 17.06 1.65
N ASP A 19 -3.69 17.90 2.50
CA ASP A 19 -2.96 19.10 2.09
C ASP A 19 -1.71 18.76 1.26
N ALA A 20 -1.00 17.67 1.59
CA ALA A 20 0.23 17.29 0.93
C ALA A 20 0.03 16.61 -0.45
N PHE A 21 -1.06 15.86 -0.63
CA PHE A 21 -1.22 14.99 -1.81
C PHE A 21 -2.53 15.15 -2.58
N LEU A 22 -3.57 15.73 -1.97
CA LEU A 22 -4.91 15.81 -2.55
C LEU A 22 -5.23 17.24 -2.96
N PHE A 23 -4.59 17.68 -4.05
CA PHE A 23 -4.87 18.97 -4.67
C PHE A 23 -4.91 18.88 -6.19
N LEU A 24 -5.60 19.82 -6.82
CA LEU A 24 -5.56 19.99 -8.27
C LEU A 24 -4.35 20.84 -8.65
N ALA A 25 -3.54 20.31 -9.56
CA ALA A 25 -2.48 21.11 -10.16
C ALA A 25 -3.11 22.33 -10.86
N PRO A 26 -2.61 23.55 -10.59
CA PRO A 26 -3.15 24.75 -11.22
C PRO A 26 -3.00 24.65 -12.74
N THR A 27 -4.09 24.87 -13.47
CA THR A 27 -4.08 24.94 -14.95
C THR A 27 -4.18 26.39 -15.39
N GLY A 28 -3.11 26.94 -15.99
CA GLY A 28 -3.10 28.30 -16.55
C GLY A 28 -2.64 29.38 -15.55
N ASN A 29 -3.34 30.53 -15.54
CA ASN A 29 -3.05 31.70 -14.68
C ASN A 29 -3.60 31.57 -13.25
N GLU A 30 -4.09 30.40 -12.85
CA GLU A 30 -4.57 30.18 -11.48
C GLU A 30 -3.35 29.99 -10.56
N GLU A 31 -3.09 30.96 -9.68
CA GLU A 31 -2.02 30.86 -8.66
C GLU A 31 -2.42 29.97 -7.47
N GLN A 32 -3.70 29.63 -7.32
CA GLN A 32 -4.20 28.91 -6.15
C GLN A 32 -4.34 27.40 -6.38
N VAL A 33 -3.67 26.65 -5.51
CA VAL A 33 -3.80 25.20 -5.40
C VAL A 33 -5.14 24.87 -4.75
N ASN A 34 -6.03 24.23 -5.50
CA ASN A 34 -7.36 23.84 -5.00
C ASN A 34 -7.28 22.48 -4.28
N SER A 35 -7.51 22.46 -2.97
CA SER A 35 -7.58 21.20 -2.20
C SER A 35 -8.81 20.38 -2.58
N VAL A 36 -8.61 19.06 -2.70
CA VAL A 36 -9.65 18.05 -2.97
C VAL A 36 -9.68 16.97 -1.88
N ASP A 37 -9.29 17.33 -0.65
CA ASP A 37 -9.26 16.47 0.54
C ASP A 37 -10.61 15.76 0.85
N ARG A 38 -11.73 16.33 0.40
CA ARG A 38 -13.08 15.77 0.56
C ARG A 38 -13.59 14.98 -0.65
N MET A 39 -12.74 14.73 -1.63
CA MET A 39 -13.12 13.96 -2.82
C MET A 39 -13.61 12.57 -2.43
N LYS A 40 -14.78 12.19 -2.95
CA LYS A 40 -15.35 10.85 -2.77
C LYS A 40 -14.59 9.82 -3.59
N LEU A 41 -14.45 8.60 -3.05
CA LEU A 41 -13.83 7.47 -3.73
C LEU A 41 -14.59 7.15 -5.04
N SER A 42 -15.92 7.23 -4.99
CA SER A 42 -16.78 7.01 -6.17
C SER A 42 -16.60 8.05 -7.29
N ALA A 43 -15.96 9.19 -6.99
CA ALA A 43 -15.70 10.27 -7.94
C ALA A 43 -14.37 10.13 -8.71
N ILE A 44 -13.49 9.19 -8.34
CA ILE A 44 -12.15 9.03 -8.93
C ILE A 44 -12.24 8.73 -10.43
N ASN A 45 -11.72 9.60 -11.29
CA ASN A 45 -11.81 9.41 -12.74
C ASN A 45 -10.86 8.31 -13.25
N VAL A 46 -11.41 7.17 -13.66
CA VAL A 46 -10.65 6.00 -14.16
C VAL A 46 -10.33 6.04 -15.66
N VAL A 47 -10.79 7.05 -16.41
CA VAL A 47 -10.58 7.11 -17.88
C VAL A 47 -9.12 7.41 -18.23
N LYS A 48 -8.46 8.23 -17.42
CA LYS A 48 -7.05 8.64 -17.62
C LYS A 48 -6.16 8.31 -16.43
N SER A 49 -6.62 7.46 -15.52
CA SER A 49 -5.85 7.08 -14.34
C SER A 49 -5.99 5.59 -14.04
N PRO A 50 -5.01 4.98 -13.35
CA PRO A 50 -5.13 3.61 -12.86
C PRO A 50 -6.33 3.45 -11.92
N TYR A 51 -6.88 2.24 -11.89
CA TYR A 51 -7.92 1.90 -10.92
C TYR A 51 -7.32 1.86 -9.51
N LEU A 52 -7.61 2.87 -8.69
CA LEU A 52 -7.04 2.98 -7.36
C LEU A 52 -7.63 1.93 -6.41
N LEU A 53 -6.74 1.16 -5.80
CA LEU A 53 -7.03 0.25 -4.69
C LEU A 53 -6.25 0.74 -3.47
N ILE A 54 -6.95 1.02 -2.37
CA ILE A 54 -6.32 1.39 -1.09
C ILE A 54 -6.53 0.23 -0.13
N ASN A 55 -5.43 -0.31 0.39
CA ASN A 55 -5.45 -1.50 1.24
C ASN A 55 -5.32 -1.15 2.71
N THR A 56 -6.14 -1.76 3.55
CA THR A 56 -6.09 -1.64 5.01
C THR A 56 -6.18 -3.03 5.65
N ALA A 57 -5.73 -3.14 6.90
CA ALA A 57 -5.84 -4.37 7.66
C ALA A 57 -7.14 -4.37 8.47
N LEU A 58 -8.04 -5.29 8.14
CA LEU A 58 -9.21 -5.61 8.96
C LEU A 58 -8.76 -6.46 10.14
N ASN A 59 -8.89 -5.93 11.35
CA ASN A 59 -8.52 -6.65 12.57
C ASN A 59 -9.68 -7.56 13.02
N ILE A 60 -9.48 -8.87 12.92
CA ILE A 60 -10.50 -9.89 13.22
C ILE A 60 -9.87 -11.04 14.02
N GLN A 61 -9.39 -10.72 15.22
CA GLN A 61 -8.77 -11.65 16.18
C GLN A 61 -9.61 -12.90 16.52
N ARG A 62 -10.94 -12.85 16.36
CA ARG A 62 -11.85 -13.95 16.73
C ARG A 62 -12.44 -14.71 15.55
N SER A 63 -12.09 -14.33 14.31
CA SER A 63 -12.60 -14.99 13.11
C SER A 63 -12.00 -16.39 12.96
N GLU A 64 -12.83 -17.41 12.77
CA GLU A 64 -12.36 -18.72 12.33
C GLU A 64 -11.70 -18.66 10.94
N TYR A 65 -12.05 -17.67 10.10
CA TYR A 65 -11.50 -17.52 8.76
C TYR A 65 -10.08 -16.94 8.76
N ALA A 66 -9.82 -15.89 9.54
CA ALA A 66 -8.48 -15.30 9.66
C ALA A 66 -7.52 -16.18 10.48
N ASN A 67 -8.01 -16.77 11.58
CA ASN A 67 -7.21 -17.63 12.45
C ASN A 67 -6.75 -18.93 11.78
N LYS A 68 -7.46 -19.42 10.75
CA LYS A 68 -7.00 -20.56 9.92
C LYS A 68 -5.65 -20.32 9.25
N ARG A 69 -5.25 -19.05 9.10
CA ARG A 69 -4.02 -18.64 8.41
C ARG A 69 -2.95 -18.09 9.35
N GLY A 70 -3.16 -18.19 10.67
CA GLY A 70 -2.25 -17.67 11.70
C GLY A 70 -2.04 -16.15 11.60
N ARG A 71 -3.02 -15.44 11.04
CA ARG A 71 -3.02 -13.99 10.84
C ARG A 71 -4.25 -13.45 11.55
N ASP A 72 -4.04 -12.56 12.51
CA ASP A 72 -5.14 -11.92 13.26
C ASP A 72 -5.83 -10.80 12.43
N ALA A 73 -5.58 -10.73 11.12
CA ALA A 73 -6.10 -9.72 10.21
C ALA A 73 -6.37 -10.26 8.79
N ASP A 74 -7.30 -9.62 8.08
CA ASP A 74 -7.60 -9.85 6.64
C ASP A 74 -7.46 -8.53 5.84
N PHE A 75 -7.40 -8.66 4.51
CA PHE A 75 -7.30 -7.53 3.58
C PHE A 75 -8.64 -6.83 3.43
N PHE A 76 -8.66 -5.51 3.66
CA PHE A 76 -9.82 -4.67 3.44
C PHE A 76 -9.49 -3.59 2.41
N ILE A 77 -10.32 -3.45 1.39
CA ILE A 77 -10.03 -2.62 0.23
C ILE A 77 -11.03 -1.48 0.15
N PHE A 78 -10.52 -0.27 -0.08
CA PHE A 78 -11.28 0.84 -0.60
C PHE A 78 -10.99 1.02 -2.09
N SER A 79 -12.04 1.12 -2.89
CA SER A 79 -11.92 1.41 -4.33
C SER A 79 -13.09 2.26 -4.81
N ARG A 80 -13.04 2.68 -6.08
CA ARG A 80 -14.09 3.50 -6.68
C ARG A 80 -15.46 2.81 -6.67
N ASP A 81 -15.52 1.53 -7.02
CA ASP A 81 -16.81 0.85 -7.24
C ASP A 81 -17.22 -0.03 -6.06
N PHE A 82 -16.26 -0.65 -5.36
CA PHE A 82 -16.55 -1.54 -4.23
C PHE A 82 -15.65 -1.30 -3.02
N ILE A 83 -16.21 -1.46 -1.83
CA ILE A 83 -15.50 -1.42 -0.55
C ILE A 83 -15.79 -2.71 0.21
N GLY A 84 -14.76 -3.31 0.79
CA GLY A 84 -14.93 -4.48 1.63
C GLY A 84 -13.73 -5.40 1.71
N SER A 85 -13.97 -6.58 2.27
CA SER A 85 -13.00 -7.67 2.43
C SER A 85 -13.68 -9.00 2.09
N ARG A 86 -12.90 -10.08 2.04
CA ARG A 86 -13.49 -11.42 1.87
C ARG A 86 -14.27 -11.86 3.12
N ALA A 87 -13.81 -11.46 4.32
CA ALA A 87 -14.52 -11.74 5.56
C ALA A 87 -15.85 -10.98 5.68
N THR A 88 -15.90 -9.71 5.27
CA THR A 88 -17.09 -8.85 5.41
C THR A 88 -18.02 -8.86 4.20
N GLY A 89 -17.55 -9.41 3.07
CA GLY A 89 -18.14 -9.16 1.76
C GLY A 89 -17.81 -7.76 1.23
N TYR A 90 -18.22 -7.52 -0.03
CA TYR A 90 -18.02 -6.27 -0.75
C TYR A 90 -19.36 -5.58 -1.01
N VAL A 91 -19.39 -4.25 -0.88
CA VAL A 91 -20.57 -3.43 -1.15
C VAL A 91 -20.22 -2.29 -2.10
N PRO A 92 -21.19 -1.78 -2.89
CA PRO A 92 -20.95 -0.63 -3.74
C PRO A 92 -20.43 0.57 -2.92
N THR A 93 -19.37 1.22 -3.39
CA THR A 93 -18.72 2.36 -2.70
C THR A 93 -19.71 3.46 -2.39
N LYS A 94 -20.62 3.78 -3.32
CA LYS A 94 -21.66 4.81 -3.12
C LYS A 94 -22.59 4.50 -1.95
N THR A 95 -22.90 3.22 -1.72
CA THR A 95 -23.72 2.79 -0.59
C THR A 95 -23.00 3.04 0.73
N MET A 96 -21.71 2.72 0.78
CA MET A 96 -20.89 2.98 1.96
C MET A 96 -20.71 4.48 2.22
N GLU A 97 -20.45 5.28 1.17
CA GLU A 97 -20.33 6.74 1.28
C GLU A 97 -21.62 7.41 1.76
N ALA A 98 -22.79 6.87 1.39
CA ALA A 98 -24.08 7.34 1.88
C ALA A 98 -24.31 7.00 3.35
N ALA A 99 -23.83 5.84 3.80
CA ALA A 99 -23.95 5.40 5.19
C ALA A 99 -22.92 6.05 6.12
N VAL A 100 -21.74 6.37 5.60
CA VAL A 100 -20.63 7.01 6.32
C VAL A 100 -20.26 8.31 5.58
N PRO A 101 -20.96 9.43 5.85
CA PRO A 101 -20.74 10.69 5.11
C PRO A 101 -19.32 11.24 5.23
N THR A 102 -18.59 10.88 6.30
CA THR A 102 -17.19 11.26 6.54
C THR A 102 -16.20 10.41 5.75
N LEU A 103 -16.63 9.35 5.06
CA LEU A 103 -15.76 8.54 4.23
C LEU A 103 -15.44 9.28 2.92
N ASP A 104 -14.18 9.60 2.73
CA ASP A 104 -13.61 10.21 1.54
C ASP A 104 -12.22 9.62 1.24
N LEU A 105 -11.62 10.06 0.13
CA LEU A 105 -10.30 9.59 -0.31
C LEU A 105 -9.23 9.86 0.75
N ALA A 106 -9.21 11.04 1.35
CA ALA A 106 -8.27 11.39 2.42
C ALA A 106 -8.41 10.45 3.63
N THR A 107 -9.65 10.13 4.01
CA THR A 107 -9.93 9.17 5.09
C THR A 107 -9.37 7.80 4.73
N ALA A 108 -9.69 7.25 3.56
CA ALA A 108 -9.18 5.94 3.17
C ALA A 108 -7.64 5.90 3.13
N MET A 109 -7.01 6.95 2.61
CA MET A 109 -5.55 7.11 2.59
C MET A 109 -4.96 7.17 4.01
N ALA A 110 -5.58 7.91 4.91
CA ALA A 110 -5.14 8.02 6.31
C ALA A 110 -5.29 6.70 7.08
N VAL A 111 -6.37 5.94 6.85
CA VAL A 111 -6.55 4.61 7.47
C VAL A 111 -5.46 3.64 6.97
N SER A 112 -5.15 3.69 5.67
CA SER A 112 -4.13 2.85 5.05
C SER A 112 -2.75 3.02 5.66
N GLY A 113 -2.38 4.23 6.09
CA GLY A 113 -1.09 4.55 6.73
C GLY A 113 -1.17 4.88 8.23
N ALA A 114 -2.23 4.44 8.92
CA ALA A 114 -2.55 4.91 10.27
C ALA A 114 -1.52 4.52 11.35
N ALA A 115 -0.70 3.47 11.16
CA ALA A 115 0.28 3.01 12.15
C ALA A 115 1.42 4.01 12.29
N ALA A 116 1.79 4.67 11.20
CA ALA A 116 2.81 5.72 11.21
C ALA A 116 2.38 6.91 12.09
N SER A 117 1.11 7.34 11.98
CA SER A 117 0.60 8.55 12.65
C SER A 117 0.47 8.44 14.19
N SER A 118 0.30 7.23 14.70
CA SER A 118 -0.14 7.03 16.09
C SER A 118 1.02 6.85 17.05
N ASN A 119 2.07 6.17 16.60
CA ASN A 119 3.35 6.08 17.30
C ASN A 119 4.06 7.45 17.39
N MET A 120 3.76 8.38 16.47
CA MET A 120 4.19 9.78 16.52
C MET A 120 3.52 10.59 17.62
N GLY A 121 2.20 10.47 17.79
CA GLY A 121 1.46 11.16 18.85
C GLY A 121 1.88 10.71 20.25
N ALA A 122 2.25 9.43 20.40
CA ALA A 122 2.83 8.89 21.63
C ALA A 122 4.26 9.41 21.90
N SER A 123 5.05 9.63 20.84
CA SER A 123 6.44 10.11 20.93
C SER A 123 6.54 11.61 21.27
N ALA A 124 5.58 12.42 20.85
CA ALA A 124 5.49 13.85 21.20
C ALA A 124 5.00 14.11 22.64
N LEU A 125 4.38 13.11 23.29
CA LEU A 125 3.72 13.24 24.61
C LEU A 125 4.20 12.17 25.60
N LYS A 126 5.51 11.93 25.66
CA LYS A 126 6.17 10.85 26.43
C LYS A 126 5.80 10.69 27.93
N PRO A 127 5.30 11.68 28.70
CA PRO A 127 4.90 11.42 30.10
C PRO A 127 3.49 10.82 30.28
N MET A 128 2.71 10.63 29.19
CA MET A 128 1.25 10.42 29.28
C MET A 128 0.72 9.16 28.56
N SER A 129 1.52 8.10 28.45
CA SER A 129 1.13 6.87 27.73
C SER A 129 -0.15 6.20 28.26
N PHE A 130 -0.42 6.27 29.56
CA PHE A 130 -1.64 5.72 30.17
C PHE A 130 -2.89 6.56 29.83
N THR A 131 -2.77 7.89 29.82
CA THR A 131 -3.88 8.79 29.46
C THR A 131 -4.14 8.78 27.95
N LEU A 132 -3.13 8.57 27.10
CA LEU A 132 -3.31 8.41 25.64
C LEU A 132 -4.10 7.14 25.28
N ALA A 133 -3.86 6.04 25.99
CA ALA A 133 -4.66 4.81 25.85
C ALA A 133 -6.12 5.01 26.31
N LEU A 134 -6.35 5.84 27.33
CA LEU A 134 -7.69 6.19 27.84
C LEU A 134 -8.41 7.26 27.00
N LEU A 135 -7.66 8.14 26.32
CA LEU A 135 -8.15 9.24 25.46
C LEU A 135 -8.28 8.87 23.98
N ASN A 136 -8.36 7.58 23.66
CA ASN A 136 -8.65 7.10 22.30
C ASN A 136 -7.55 7.39 21.28
N VAL A 137 -6.27 7.31 21.68
CA VAL A 137 -5.15 7.03 20.75
C VAL A 137 -5.23 5.56 20.32
N ARG A 138 -6.37 5.20 19.73
CA ARG A 138 -6.59 3.90 19.09
C ARG A 138 -6.27 4.10 17.61
N LEU A 139 -5.34 3.27 17.13
CA LEU A 139 -4.56 3.39 15.90
C LEU A 139 -5.35 3.12 14.62
N GLY A 140 -6.66 2.97 14.72
CA GLY A 140 -7.51 2.41 13.69
C GLY A 140 -8.82 3.16 13.56
N TYR A 141 -9.53 2.84 12.49
CA TYR A 141 -10.75 3.50 12.07
C TYR A 141 -11.92 2.54 12.19
N TRP A 142 -12.93 2.95 12.96
CA TRP A 142 -14.17 2.21 13.04
C TRP A 142 -15.01 2.52 11.81
N MET A 143 -15.34 1.48 11.06
CA MET A 143 -16.19 1.58 9.89
C MET A 143 -17.42 0.70 10.02
N THR A 144 -18.53 1.15 9.43
CA THR A 144 -19.71 0.29 9.28
C THR A 144 -19.34 -0.96 8.51
N ASN A 145 -19.72 -2.12 9.06
CA ASN A 145 -19.39 -3.39 8.44
C ASN A 145 -20.14 -3.53 7.10
N PRO A 146 -19.44 -3.79 5.98
CA PRO A 146 -20.08 -4.08 4.69
C PRO A 146 -21.20 -5.14 4.79
N SER A 147 -21.06 -6.12 5.68
CA SER A 147 -22.05 -7.19 5.87
C SER A 147 -23.42 -6.67 6.35
N THR A 148 -23.50 -5.49 6.98
CA THR A 148 -24.77 -4.87 7.40
C THR A 148 -25.60 -4.34 6.23
N PHE A 149 -24.98 -4.10 5.08
CA PHE A 149 -25.68 -3.78 3.83
C PHE A 149 -25.96 -5.04 3.00
N ALA A 150 -25.48 -6.21 3.45
CA ALA A 150 -25.71 -7.50 2.82
C ALA A 150 -27.15 -8.00 2.95
N ASP A 151 -28.07 -7.14 3.38
CA ASP A 151 -29.50 -7.22 3.11
C ASP A 151 -29.89 -6.84 1.68
N LYS A 152 -28.90 -6.72 0.80
CA LYS A 152 -29.00 -6.98 -0.63
C LYS A 152 -27.72 -7.71 -1.06
N ARG A 153 -27.63 -9.02 -0.78
CA ARG A 153 -26.51 -9.86 -1.24
C ARG A 153 -26.56 -9.88 -2.76
N ILE A 154 -25.54 -9.37 -3.44
CA ILE A 154 -25.26 -9.69 -4.84
C ILE A 154 -24.04 -10.62 -4.80
N ASP A 155 -24.24 -11.89 -5.11
CA ASP A 155 -23.13 -12.84 -5.27
C ASP A 155 -22.32 -12.51 -6.53
N PHE A 156 -21.12 -13.09 -6.72
CA PHE A 156 -20.28 -12.90 -7.93
C PHE A 156 -21.02 -13.29 -9.24
N ALA A 157 -22.18 -13.95 -9.12
CA ALA A 157 -23.12 -14.34 -10.16
C ALA A 157 -24.41 -13.47 -10.25
N GLY A 158 -24.51 -12.33 -9.55
CA GLY A 158 -25.56 -11.33 -9.79
C GLY A 158 -26.94 -11.60 -9.16
N ARG A 159 -27.09 -12.48 -8.17
CA ARG A 159 -28.40 -12.79 -7.54
C ARG A 159 -28.62 -12.08 -6.21
N GLU A 160 -29.80 -11.47 -6.05
CA GLU A 160 -30.26 -10.69 -4.89
C GLU A 160 -30.95 -11.53 -3.80
N ILE A 161 -30.55 -11.36 -2.53
CA ILE A 161 -31.28 -11.86 -1.34
C ILE A 161 -31.16 -10.80 -0.23
N GLY A 162 -32.24 -10.43 0.47
CA GLY A 162 -32.23 -9.26 1.35
C GLY A 162 -32.96 -9.29 2.69
N SER A 163 -32.71 -8.29 3.57
CA SER A 163 -33.47 -7.98 4.81
C SER A 163 -33.15 -6.68 5.62
N SER A 164 -33.41 -5.45 5.13
CA SER A 164 -33.81 -4.27 5.96
C SER A 164 -32.87 -3.62 7.04
N LEU A 165 -32.54 -2.34 6.79
CA LEU A 165 -31.86 -1.32 7.62
C LEU A 165 -32.43 -1.01 9.03
N ARG A 166 -31.55 -0.70 10.01
CA ARG A 166 -31.73 0.31 11.09
C ARG A 166 -30.42 0.64 11.87
N PRO A 167 -29.74 1.80 11.69
CA PRO A 167 -28.37 2.03 12.22
C PRO A 167 -28.14 3.03 13.39
N TYR A 168 -29.12 3.59 14.10
CA TYR A 168 -28.83 4.74 15.01
C TYR A 168 -28.55 4.44 16.50
N LEU A 169 -28.93 3.27 17.06
CA LEU A 169 -28.94 3.07 18.52
C LEU A 169 -27.79 2.24 19.13
N ARG A 170 -26.78 1.82 18.34
CA ARG A 170 -25.74 0.89 18.82
C ARG A 170 -24.46 1.53 19.36
N SER A 171 -24.34 2.87 19.34
CA SER A 171 -23.08 3.59 19.63
C SER A 171 -22.48 3.36 21.03
N VAL A 172 -23.30 3.04 22.04
CA VAL A 172 -22.86 2.92 23.44
C VAL A 172 -22.33 1.52 23.80
N PHE A 173 -22.69 0.48 23.03
CA PHE A 173 -22.18 -0.88 23.26
C PHE A 173 -20.79 -1.12 22.66
N TYR A 174 -20.30 -0.24 21.77
CA TYR A 174 -19.01 -0.40 21.08
C TYR A 174 -17.78 -0.26 21.99
N LEU A 175 -17.83 0.58 23.03
CA LEU A 175 -16.68 0.77 23.92
C LEU A 175 -16.50 -0.42 24.88
N TRP A 176 -17.62 -1.07 25.25
CA TRP A 176 -17.62 -2.20 26.17
C TRP A 176 -17.18 -3.50 25.50
N SER A 177 -17.62 -3.81 24.26
CA SER A 177 -17.17 -5.03 23.55
C SER A 177 -15.67 -5.04 23.26
N GLU A 178 -15.05 -3.86 23.13
CA GLU A 178 -13.62 -3.69 22.95
C GLU A 178 -12.83 -3.96 24.25
N MET A 179 -13.39 -3.63 25.42
CA MET A 179 -12.78 -3.97 26.71
C MET A 179 -12.78 -5.49 27.00
N PHE A 180 -13.61 -6.28 26.30
CA PHE A 180 -13.72 -7.73 26.50
C PHE A 180 -13.23 -8.58 25.32
N SER A 181 -12.47 -8.01 24.37
CA SER A 181 -11.85 -8.73 23.23
C SER A 181 -12.82 -9.58 22.39
N THR A 182 -14.06 -9.12 22.19
CA THR A 182 -15.09 -9.81 21.39
C THR A 182 -15.30 -9.11 20.04
N LEU A 183 -14.26 -9.05 19.21
CA LEU A 183 -14.35 -8.53 17.83
C LEU A 183 -14.55 -9.69 16.86
N ASP A 184 -15.73 -9.75 16.25
CA ASP A 184 -16.17 -10.76 15.27
C ASP A 184 -16.60 -10.06 13.96
N GLU A 185 -16.40 -10.69 12.80
CA GLU A 185 -16.83 -10.21 11.47
C GLU A 185 -18.35 -10.03 11.32
N THR A 186 -19.12 -10.51 12.29
CA THR A 186 -20.60 -10.38 12.34
C THR A 186 -21.08 -9.10 13.00
N ASN A 187 -20.19 -8.32 13.65
CA ASN A 187 -20.55 -7.07 14.30
C ASN A 187 -20.92 -5.98 13.29
N ASP A 188 -21.82 -5.06 13.67
CA ASP A 188 -22.28 -3.97 12.82
C ASP A 188 -21.17 -2.97 12.40
N ALA A 189 -20.03 -3.01 13.08
CA ALA A 189 -18.85 -2.22 12.79
C ALA A 189 -17.59 -3.09 12.79
N VAL A 190 -16.66 -2.75 11.91
CA VAL A 190 -15.35 -3.37 11.78
C VAL A 190 -14.26 -2.38 12.13
N TYR A 191 -13.16 -2.88 12.69
CA TYR A 191 -12.01 -2.09 13.06
C TYR A 191 -10.91 -2.24 12.01
N LEU A 192 -10.57 -1.13 11.35
CA LEU A 192 -9.55 -1.08 10.31
C LEU A 192 -8.28 -0.46 10.85
N THR A 193 -7.14 -0.99 10.45
CA THR A 193 -5.81 -0.46 10.78
C THR A 193 -4.94 -0.38 9.54
N ASP A 194 -3.72 0.12 9.71
CA ASP A 194 -2.70 0.24 8.66
C ASP A 194 -2.54 -1.04 7.83
N GLY A 195 -2.48 -0.90 6.50
CA GLY A 195 -2.29 -2.02 5.58
C GLY A 195 -0.94 -2.74 5.78
N GLY A 196 0.08 -2.03 6.25
CA GLY A 196 1.39 -2.57 6.58
C GLY A 196 1.38 -3.60 7.71
N HIS A 197 0.33 -3.64 8.55
CA HIS A 197 0.17 -4.70 9.56
C HIS A 197 -0.04 -6.09 8.95
N ILE A 198 -0.52 -6.17 7.71
CA ILE A 198 -0.67 -7.42 6.98
C ILE A 198 0.38 -7.56 5.87
N GLU A 199 0.46 -6.60 4.95
CA GLU A 199 1.31 -6.65 3.75
C GLU A 199 1.55 -5.23 3.22
N ASN A 200 2.77 -4.72 3.39
CA ASN A 200 3.10 -3.31 3.17
C ASN A 200 3.26 -2.91 1.68
N LEU A 201 3.53 -3.86 0.77
CA LEU A 201 3.72 -3.54 -0.65
C LEU A 201 2.40 -3.36 -1.41
N GLY A 202 1.27 -3.78 -0.84
CA GLY A 202 -0.06 -3.71 -1.47
C GLY A 202 -0.22 -4.59 -2.72
N ILE A 203 0.68 -5.55 -2.92
CA ILE A 203 0.77 -6.37 -4.13
C ILE A 203 -0.17 -7.58 -4.06
N TYR A 204 -0.45 -8.07 -2.84
CA TYR A 204 -1.21 -9.31 -2.66
C TYR A 204 -2.57 -9.31 -3.39
N GLU A 205 -3.28 -8.18 -3.37
CA GLU A 205 -4.57 -8.02 -4.05
C GLU A 205 -4.44 -7.94 -5.58
N LEU A 206 -3.30 -7.49 -6.11
CA LEU A 206 -2.99 -7.52 -7.54
C LEU A 206 -2.66 -8.94 -8.02
N LEU A 207 -1.93 -9.72 -7.21
CA LEU A 207 -1.66 -11.13 -7.48
C LEU A 207 -2.96 -11.95 -7.52
N ARG A 208 -3.89 -11.66 -6.61
CA ARG A 208 -5.21 -12.29 -6.60
C ARG A 208 -6.00 -12.02 -7.89
N ARG A 209 -5.84 -10.82 -8.47
CA ARG A 209 -6.43 -10.42 -9.77
C ARG A 209 -5.63 -10.95 -10.97
N ARG A 210 -4.56 -11.70 -10.74
CA ARG A 210 -3.66 -12.27 -11.76
C ARG A 210 -3.13 -11.20 -12.73
N CYS A 211 -2.76 -10.03 -12.19
CA CYS A 211 -2.20 -8.95 -13.00
C CYS A 211 -0.97 -9.43 -13.78
N ARG A 212 -0.94 -9.14 -15.10
CA ARG A 212 0.15 -9.51 -16.00
C ARG A 212 1.44 -8.75 -15.68
N LEU A 213 1.33 -7.47 -15.35
CA LEU A 213 2.45 -6.63 -14.97
C LEU A 213 2.14 -6.00 -13.62
N ILE A 214 3.07 -6.09 -12.69
CA ILE A 214 3.02 -5.41 -11.40
C ILE A 214 4.28 -4.55 -11.27
N VAL A 215 4.10 -3.25 -11.04
CA VAL A 215 5.19 -2.34 -10.68
C VAL A 215 5.07 -2.06 -9.19
N ALA A 216 6.08 -2.46 -8.44
CA ALA A 216 6.17 -2.33 -7.00
C ALA A 216 7.19 -1.24 -6.66
N VAL A 217 6.80 -0.27 -5.86
CA VAL A 217 7.68 0.76 -5.32
C VAL A 217 7.78 0.53 -3.80
N ASP A 218 8.92 0.00 -3.37
CA ASP A 218 9.20 -0.28 -1.96
C ASP A 218 10.01 0.87 -1.33
N ALA A 219 9.28 1.75 -0.66
CA ALA A 219 9.81 2.84 0.15
C ALA A 219 9.90 2.52 1.65
N GLU A 220 9.84 1.24 2.05
CA GLU A 220 9.94 0.84 3.45
C GLU A 220 11.34 1.10 4.03
N ALA A 221 11.40 1.50 5.30
CA ALA A 221 12.66 1.60 6.03
C ALA A 221 13.21 0.19 6.33
N ASP A 222 14.33 -0.15 5.71
CA ASP A 222 14.98 -1.45 5.84
C ASP A 222 16.50 -1.29 5.94
N PRO A 223 17.02 -0.81 7.09
CA PRO A 223 18.45 -0.54 7.26
C PRO A 223 19.32 -1.80 7.13
N GLU A 224 18.75 -2.99 7.38
CA GLU A 224 19.44 -4.28 7.26
C GLU A 224 19.35 -4.91 5.86
N LEU A 225 18.53 -4.33 4.97
CA LEU A 225 18.27 -4.82 3.61
C LEU A 225 17.82 -6.27 3.59
N ARG A 226 16.85 -6.60 4.46
CA ARG A 226 16.27 -7.94 4.60
C ARG A 226 15.04 -8.15 3.74
N PHE A 227 14.49 -7.08 3.18
CA PHE A 227 13.28 -7.06 2.36
C PHE A 227 12.11 -7.79 3.05
N PRO A 228 11.79 -7.45 4.31
CA PRO A 228 10.84 -8.22 5.13
C PRO A 228 9.46 -8.32 4.49
N SER A 229 8.96 -7.23 3.90
CA SER A 229 7.66 -7.22 3.22
C SER A 229 7.64 -8.05 1.94
N LEU A 230 8.72 -8.05 1.15
CA LEU A 230 8.85 -8.95 0.00
C LEU A 230 8.84 -10.43 0.44
N MET A 231 9.57 -10.77 1.51
CA MET A 231 9.60 -12.14 2.04
C MET A 231 8.23 -12.57 2.58
N ALA A 232 7.52 -11.67 3.27
CA ALA A 232 6.16 -11.91 3.73
C ALA A 232 5.19 -12.12 2.56
N LEU A 233 5.26 -11.25 1.54
CA LEU A 233 4.45 -11.36 0.32
C LEU A 233 4.70 -12.69 -0.40
N GLN A 234 5.95 -13.09 -0.61
CA GLN A 234 6.28 -14.37 -1.26
C GLN A 234 5.69 -15.56 -0.51
N ARG A 235 5.77 -15.54 0.83
CA ARG A 235 5.16 -16.55 1.69
C ARG A 235 3.63 -16.57 1.55
N TYR A 236 2.97 -15.42 1.59
CA TYR A 236 1.51 -15.34 1.46
C TYR A 236 1.03 -15.73 0.07
N ALA A 237 1.69 -15.26 -0.99
CA ALA A 237 1.40 -15.61 -2.36
C ALA A 237 1.46 -17.13 -2.57
N ARG A 238 2.50 -17.78 -2.03
CA ARG A 238 2.68 -19.23 -2.15
C ARG A 238 1.65 -20.02 -1.36
N LEU A 239 1.42 -19.66 -0.10
CA LEU A 239 0.53 -20.42 0.79
C LEU A 239 -0.95 -20.21 0.45
N ASP A 240 -1.35 -19.00 0.09
CA ASP A 240 -2.77 -18.67 -0.10
C ASP A 240 -3.25 -18.80 -1.54
N LEU A 241 -2.39 -18.43 -2.49
CA LEU A 241 -2.75 -18.30 -3.91
C LEU A 241 -2.06 -19.34 -4.79
N GLY A 242 -1.11 -20.12 -4.25
CA GLY A 242 -0.26 -21.00 -5.04
C GLY A 242 0.67 -20.26 -6.01
N VAL A 243 0.88 -18.96 -5.81
CA VAL A 243 1.66 -18.09 -6.69
C VAL A 243 3.11 -18.07 -6.25
N ARG A 244 4.04 -18.18 -7.20
CA ARG A 244 5.48 -18.02 -6.94
C ARG A 244 5.99 -16.73 -7.56
N ILE A 245 6.85 -16.03 -6.85
CA ILE A 245 7.51 -14.80 -7.34
C ILE A 245 9.00 -15.08 -7.35
N GLU A 246 9.62 -14.92 -8.51
CA GLU A 246 11.06 -15.09 -8.72
C GLU A 246 11.63 -13.73 -9.09
N LEU A 247 12.40 -13.14 -8.17
CA LEU A 247 12.91 -11.77 -8.27
C LEU A 247 14.37 -11.73 -7.78
N PRO A 248 15.32 -11.24 -8.60
CA PRO A 248 16.73 -11.13 -8.23
C PRO A 248 17.00 -9.88 -7.38
N TRP A 249 16.38 -9.79 -6.21
CA TRP A 249 16.49 -8.63 -5.31
C TRP A 249 17.90 -8.47 -4.70
N GLN A 250 18.72 -9.53 -4.71
CA GLN A 250 20.07 -9.53 -4.14
C GLN A 250 20.98 -8.52 -4.85
N SER A 251 20.81 -8.31 -6.15
CA SER A 251 21.60 -7.34 -6.92
C SER A 251 21.38 -5.90 -6.45
N ILE A 252 20.14 -5.55 -6.08
CA ILE A 252 19.81 -4.24 -5.49
C ILE A 252 20.59 -4.07 -4.17
N ARG A 253 20.53 -5.10 -3.30
CA ARG A 253 21.22 -5.11 -2.01
C ARG A 253 22.73 -4.96 -2.15
N GLU A 254 23.35 -5.76 -2.99
CA GLU A 254 24.80 -5.75 -3.21
C GLU A 254 25.29 -4.40 -3.73
N ARG A 255 24.54 -3.81 -4.66
CA ARG A 255 24.87 -2.47 -5.19
C ARG A 255 24.79 -1.40 -4.11
N TYR A 256 23.71 -1.38 -3.33
CA TYR A 256 23.54 -0.37 -2.29
C TYR A 256 24.62 -0.49 -1.19
N LEU A 257 24.95 -1.72 -0.76
CA LEU A 257 26.03 -1.94 0.21
C LEU A 257 27.40 -1.49 -0.32
N THR A 258 27.63 -1.64 -1.63
CA THR A 258 28.85 -1.15 -2.27
C THR A 258 28.87 0.38 -2.31
N CYS A 259 27.76 1.02 -2.71
CA CYS A 259 27.62 2.47 -2.70
C CYS A 259 27.85 3.08 -1.31
N CYS A 260 27.25 2.50 -0.26
CA CYS A 260 27.44 2.97 1.11
C CYS A 260 28.91 2.88 1.56
N ARG A 261 29.63 1.83 1.15
CA ARG A 261 31.05 1.67 1.45
C ARG A 261 31.88 2.72 0.73
N ASP A 262 31.67 2.89 -0.57
CA ASP A 262 32.37 3.88 -1.39
C ASP A 262 32.16 5.30 -0.85
N LEU A 263 30.92 5.63 -0.46
CA LEU A 263 30.59 6.91 0.18
C LEU A 263 31.39 7.11 1.47
N SER A 264 31.43 6.09 2.34
CA SER A 264 32.18 6.16 3.61
C SER A 264 33.70 6.28 3.41
N GLU A 265 34.25 5.71 2.34
CA GLU A 265 35.68 5.79 2.01
C GLU A 265 36.03 7.11 1.30
N SER A 266 35.07 7.70 0.58
CA SER A 266 35.24 8.96 -0.15
C SER A 266 35.13 10.21 0.74
N ASP A 267 34.51 10.09 1.92
CA ASP A 267 34.34 11.16 2.89
C ASP A 267 35.72 11.68 3.34
N GLY A 268 36.14 12.80 2.76
CA GLY A 268 37.42 13.47 3.03
C GLY A 268 38.49 13.38 1.92
N LYS A 269 38.26 12.65 0.82
CA LYS A 269 39.26 12.50 -0.27
C LYS A 269 38.78 12.85 -1.67
N GLY A 270 37.51 13.26 -1.86
CA GLY A 270 36.98 13.64 -3.18
C GLY A 270 37.03 12.49 -4.21
N GLY A 271 37.03 11.24 -3.74
CA GLY A 271 37.05 10.07 -4.60
C GLY A 271 35.73 9.91 -5.36
N LEU A 272 35.83 9.59 -6.65
CA LEU A 272 34.68 9.20 -7.48
C LEU A 272 34.04 7.92 -6.91
N ILE A 273 32.72 7.91 -6.74
CA ILE A 273 31.97 6.70 -6.37
C ILE A 273 32.10 5.69 -7.51
N SER A 274 32.52 4.46 -7.21
CA SER A 274 32.87 3.50 -8.25
C SER A 274 31.61 2.84 -8.82
N GLY A 275 31.38 3.02 -10.12
CA GLY A 275 30.34 2.34 -10.89
C GLY A 275 29.02 3.12 -11.02
N SER A 276 28.95 4.04 -11.97
CA SER A 276 27.81 4.95 -12.23
C SER A 276 26.58 4.30 -12.88
N ASN A 277 26.28 3.02 -12.64
CA ASN A 277 25.18 2.30 -13.32
C ASN A 277 24.63 1.18 -12.42
N GLY A 278 24.29 1.51 -11.17
CA GLY A 278 23.69 0.55 -10.26
C GLY A 278 22.25 0.21 -10.63
N CYS A 279 21.62 -0.66 -9.84
CA CYS A 279 20.24 -1.05 -10.03
C CYS A 279 19.41 -0.63 -8.82
N HIS A 280 18.52 0.33 -8.99
CA HIS A 280 17.46 0.59 -8.00
C HIS A 280 16.32 -0.43 -8.09
N ALA A 281 16.30 -1.18 -9.19
CA ALA A 281 15.20 -2.06 -9.53
C ALA A 281 15.63 -3.44 -10.01
N ALA A 282 14.74 -4.41 -9.77
CA ALA A 282 14.84 -5.77 -10.26
C ALA A 282 13.58 -6.12 -11.05
N VAL A 283 13.74 -6.84 -12.16
CA VAL A 283 12.65 -7.38 -12.96
C VAL A 283 12.61 -8.88 -12.73
N GLY A 284 11.43 -9.39 -12.41
CA GLY A 284 11.21 -10.79 -12.07
C GLY A 284 9.95 -11.35 -12.72
N SER A 285 9.74 -12.64 -12.53
CA SER A 285 8.58 -13.37 -13.04
C SER A 285 7.63 -13.76 -11.91
N ILE A 286 6.33 -13.67 -12.20
CA ILE A 286 5.25 -14.16 -11.36
C ILE A 286 4.69 -15.42 -12.03
N ILE A 287 4.71 -16.54 -11.31
CA ILE A 287 4.18 -17.82 -11.80
C ILE A 287 2.83 -18.04 -11.12
N TYR A 288 1.76 -17.88 -11.88
CA TYR A 288 0.40 -18.21 -11.45
C TYR A 288 0.13 -19.71 -11.64
N PRO A 289 -0.63 -20.36 -10.74
CA PRO A 289 -0.88 -21.81 -10.82
C PRO A 289 -1.65 -22.22 -12.08
N GLU A 290 -2.43 -21.31 -12.66
CA GLU A 290 -3.19 -21.51 -13.88
C GLU A 290 -3.26 -20.18 -14.66
N GLY A 291 -2.70 -20.15 -15.86
CA GLY A 291 -2.71 -18.96 -16.72
C GLY A 291 -1.31 -18.51 -17.13
N PRO A 292 -1.22 -17.42 -17.92
CA PRO A 292 0.05 -16.89 -18.38
C PRO A 292 0.87 -16.38 -17.18
N PRO A 293 2.21 -16.47 -17.25
CA PRO A 293 3.07 -15.84 -16.24
C PRO A 293 2.89 -14.33 -16.25
N GLY A 294 3.05 -13.71 -15.08
CA GLY A 294 3.18 -12.28 -14.93
C GLY A 294 4.63 -11.83 -14.83
N THR A 295 4.84 -10.52 -14.86
CA THR A 295 6.11 -9.85 -14.64
C THR A 295 5.97 -8.90 -13.46
N ILE A 296 6.98 -8.88 -12.59
CA ILE A 296 7.09 -7.89 -11.52
C ILE A 296 8.30 -7.00 -11.77
N ILE A 297 8.10 -5.69 -11.68
CA ILE A 297 9.17 -4.70 -11.62
C ILE A 297 9.19 -4.21 -10.18
N TYR A 298 10.27 -4.47 -9.47
CA TYR A 298 10.44 -4.08 -8.07
C TYR A 298 11.48 -2.99 -7.95
N VAL A 299 11.06 -1.81 -7.51
CA VAL A 299 11.93 -0.65 -7.28
C VAL A 299 12.09 -0.47 -5.78
N LYS A 300 13.33 -0.40 -5.29
CA LYS A 300 13.63 -0.16 -3.88
C LYS A 300 14.23 1.24 -3.72
N SER A 301 13.84 1.95 -2.66
CA SER A 301 14.56 3.14 -2.20
C SER A 301 15.94 2.75 -1.68
N THR A 302 16.94 2.78 -2.55
CA THR A 302 18.38 2.57 -2.26
C THR A 302 19.20 3.60 -3.03
N LEU A 303 20.46 3.80 -2.64
CA LEU A 303 21.42 4.57 -3.45
C LEU A 303 22.30 3.66 -4.32
N THR A 304 22.76 4.21 -5.44
CA THR A 304 23.70 3.59 -6.35
C THR A 304 24.91 4.46 -6.64
N GLY A 305 24.90 5.74 -6.25
CA GLY A 305 26.05 6.65 -6.28
C GLY A 305 26.09 7.59 -7.48
N ASP A 306 25.14 7.48 -8.39
CA ASP A 306 24.96 8.36 -9.55
C ASP A 306 23.78 9.34 -9.37
N GLU A 307 23.22 9.42 -8.16
CA GLU A 307 22.16 10.37 -7.83
C GLU A 307 22.64 11.81 -7.91
N ASN A 308 21.69 12.74 -7.91
CA ASN A 308 21.99 14.16 -7.92
C ASN A 308 22.67 14.64 -6.61
N ASP A 309 23.25 15.84 -6.68
CA ASP A 309 23.99 16.42 -5.55
C ASP A 309 23.14 16.58 -4.29
N ILE A 310 21.83 16.85 -4.43
CA ILE A 310 20.90 17.00 -3.29
C ILE A 310 20.81 15.69 -2.51
N VAL A 311 20.62 14.57 -3.21
CA VAL A 311 20.49 13.23 -2.60
C VAL A 311 21.80 12.78 -1.98
N LEU A 312 22.92 12.97 -2.67
CA LEU A 312 24.24 12.57 -2.17
C LEU A 312 24.69 13.44 -0.99
N ASP A 313 24.45 14.75 -1.03
CA ASP A 313 24.72 15.65 0.10
C ASP A 313 23.86 15.30 1.32
N TYR A 314 22.56 15.05 1.12
CA TYR A 314 21.67 14.61 2.19
C TYR A 314 22.15 13.32 2.83
N LYS A 315 22.53 12.31 2.03
CA LYS A 315 23.08 11.03 2.53
C LYS A 315 24.35 11.21 3.36
N ARG A 316 25.25 12.11 2.97
CA ARG A 316 26.49 12.40 3.74
C ARG A 316 26.18 12.99 5.11
N ARG A 317 25.19 13.87 5.19
CA ARG A 317 24.77 14.51 6.46
C ARG A 317 23.89 13.61 7.32
N TYR A 318 23.10 12.72 6.70
CA TYR A 318 22.16 11.82 7.35
C TYR A 318 22.42 10.36 6.94
N PRO A 319 23.34 9.65 7.62
CA PRO A 319 23.76 8.29 7.22
C PRO A 319 22.64 7.24 7.21
N SER A 320 21.54 7.45 7.92
CA SER A 320 20.37 6.56 7.92
C SER A 320 19.54 6.64 6.64
N PHE A 321 19.63 7.72 5.86
CA PHE A 321 18.91 7.87 4.60
C PHE A 321 19.27 6.76 3.59
N PRO A 322 18.32 6.15 2.86
CA PRO A 322 16.88 6.41 2.80
C PRO A 322 16.07 5.42 3.68
N HIS A 323 16.70 4.86 4.71
CA HIS A 323 16.09 3.92 5.67
C HIS A 323 15.93 4.56 7.04
N GLU A 324 15.62 5.85 7.06
CA GLU A 324 15.27 6.55 8.28
C GLU A 324 14.02 5.94 8.92
N THR A 325 13.91 6.05 10.23
CA THR A 325 12.78 5.45 10.94
C THR A 325 11.45 6.06 10.48
N THR A 326 10.49 5.20 10.15
CA THR A 326 9.12 5.60 9.82
C THR A 326 8.34 6.14 11.02
N MET A 327 8.97 6.19 12.20
CA MET A 327 8.43 6.87 13.37
C MET A 327 8.38 8.39 13.21
N ASP A 328 9.17 8.97 12.30
CA ASP A 328 9.05 10.35 11.89
C ASP A 328 8.39 10.44 10.52
N GLN A 329 7.27 11.17 10.44
CA GLN A 329 6.54 11.41 9.19
C GLN A 329 6.37 12.91 8.91
N PHE A 330 6.92 13.78 9.76
CA PHE A 330 6.87 15.24 9.53
C PHE A 330 8.17 15.69 8.87
N PHE A 331 8.31 15.30 7.60
CA PHE A 331 9.50 15.65 6.84
C PHE A 331 9.61 17.17 6.71
N GLY A 332 10.81 17.68 6.99
CA GLY A 332 11.19 19.02 6.55
C GLY A 332 11.28 19.07 5.02
N GLU A 333 11.29 20.28 4.47
CA GLU A 333 11.40 20.51 3.01
C GLU A 333 12.58 19.75 2.40
N GLU A 334 13.74 19.82 3.05
CA GLU A 334 14.97 19.18 2.60
C GLU A 334 14.85 17.64 2.55
N GLN A 335 14.32 17.02 3.61
CA GLN A 335 14.13 15.58 3.67
C GLN A 335 13.11 15.12 2.62
N PHE A 336 11.99 15.84 2.50
CA PHE A 336 10.97 15.53 1.51
C PHE A 336 11.52 15.61 0.08
N GLU A 337 12.28 16.66 -0.24
CA GLU A 337 12.90 16.81 -1.55
C GLU A 337 13.95 15.73 -1.83
N ALA A 338 14.73 15.30 -0.83
CA ALA A 338 15.68 14.20 -0.98
C ALA A 338 14.98 12.87 -1.32
N TYR A 339 13.89 12.51 -0.63
CA TYR A 339 13.11 11.30 -0.97
C TYR A 339 12.41 11.42 -2.34
N ARG A 340 11.83 12.58 -2.65
CA ARG A 340 11.20 12.84 -3.95
C ARG A 340 12.21 12.72 -5.10
N ALA A 341 13.39 13.32 -4.94
CA ALA A 341 14.47 13.27 -5.92
C ALA A 341 15.02 11.85 -6.10
N LEU A 342 15.21 11.10 -5.00
CA LEU A 342 15.63 9.70 -5.06
C LEU A 342 14.61 8.82 -5.80
N GLY A 343 13.32 8.96 -5.48
CA GLY A 343 12.26 8.22 -6.15
C GLY A 343 12.16 8.55 -7.64
N PHE A 344 12.28 9.84 -8.00
CA PHE A 344 12.34 10.28 -9.39
C PHE A 344 13.55 9.67 -10.11
N HIS A 345 14.75 9.74 -9.52
CA HIS A 345 15.97 9.16 -10.08
C HIS A 345 15.78 7.67 -10.36
N ALA A 346 15.41 6.88 -9.35
CA ALA A 346 15.23 5.44 -9.48
C ALA A 346 14.25 5.06 -10.60
N MET A 347 13.09 5.72 -10.67
CA MET A 347 12.09 5.41 -11.69
C MET A 347 12.48 5.93 -13.08
N HIS A 348 13.07 7.12 -13.16
CA HIS A 348 13.50 7.71 -14.43
C HIS A 348 14.62 6.87 -15.06
N ARG A 349 15.65 6.49 -14.29
CA ARG A 349 16.74 5.63 -14.77
C ARG A 349 16.22 4.28 -15.26
N LEU A 350 15.27 3.68 -14.53
CA LEU A 350 14.63 2.44 -14.94
C LEU A 350 13.93 2.60 -16.29
N LEU A 351 13.04 3.58 -16.43
CA LEU A 351 12.24 3.77 -17.65
C LEU A 351 13.09 4.16 -18.87
N GLU A 352 14.16 4.94 -18.67
CA GLU A 352 15.10 5.33 -19.73
C GLU A 352 16.06 4.19 -20.14
N GLY A 353 15.98 3.01 -19.51
CA GLY A 353 16.86 1.87 -19.81
C GLY A 353 18.32 2.10 -19.39
N ASP A 354 18.46 2.95 -18.39
CA ASP A 354 19.67 3.66 -18.04
C ASP A 354 20.35 2.92 -16.86
N ASP A 355 19.55 2.33 -15.98
CA ASP A 355 19.98 1.34 -14.98
C ASP A 355 20.20 -0.06 -15.56
N ARG A 356 21.10 -0.82 -14.94
CA ARG A 356 21.21 -2.27 -15.19
C ARG A 356 20.17 -3.01 -14.36
N SER A 357 18.94 -3.20 -14.84
CA SER A 357 17.92 -3.89 -14.04
C SER A 357 18.28 -5.37 -13.84
N ALA A 358 18.34 -5.83 -12.59
CA ALA A 358 18.61 -7.25 -12.30
C ALA A 358 17.48 -8.14 -12.86
N GLY A 359 17.83 -9.18 -13.63
CA GLY A 359 16.85 -10.12 -14.21
C GLY A 359 16.49 -9.89 -15.68
N LEU A 360 16.93 -8.78 -16.29
CA LEU A 360 17.05 -8.66 -17.74
C LEU A 360 18.49 -9.05 -18.09
N GLU A 361 18.72 -10.26 -18.63
CA GLU A 361 20.07 -10.71 -18.98
C GLU A 361 20.80 -9.65 -19.83
N ASP A 362 21.99 -9.27 -19.36
CA ASP A 362 22.96 -8.40 -20.03
C ASP A 362 23.52 -9.12 -21.29
N GLY A 363 22.66 -9.37 -22.28
CA GLY A 363 23.13 -9.28 -23.66
C GLY A 363 23.65 -7.86 -23.84
N ILE A 364 24.79 -7.68 -24.50
CA ILE A 364 25.39 -6.38 -24.81
C ILE A 364 24.38 -5.59 -25.67
N GLY A 365 23.43 -4.93 -25.02
CA GLY A 365 22.31 -4.23 -25.60
C GLY A 365 22.37 -2.78 -25.16
N ALA A 366 22.43 -1.87 -26.13
CA ALA A 366 22.46 -0.42 -25.88
C ALA A 366 21.29 0.01 -24.99
N LYS A 367 21.45 1.12 -24.23
CA LYS A 367 20.42 1.78 -23.41
C LYS A 367 18.99 1.69 -24.01
N GLN A 368 18.87 1.94 -25.31
CA GLN A 368 17.61 1.88 -26.07
C GLN A 368 16.92 0.51 -26.04
N GLU A 369 17.66 -0.61 -26.04
CA GLU A 369 17.06 -1.94 -26.00
C GLU A 369 16.45 -2.22 -24.62
N ARG A 370 17.09 -1.78 -23.54
CA ARG A 370 16.54 -1.90 -22.17
C ARG A 370 15.29 -1.06 -22.00
N ALA A 371 15.33 0.19 -22.47
CA ALA A 371 14.17 1.08 -22.47
C ALA A 371 13.01 0.45 -23.27
N ALA A 372 13.29 -0.03 -24.49
CA ALA A 372 12.29 -0.67 -25.34
C ALA A 372 11.68 -1.93 -24.70
N ARG A 373 12.49 -2.77 -24.03
CA ARG A 373 11.98 -3.95 -23.30
C ARG A 373 11.04 -3.54 -22.17
N ILE A 374 11.38 -2.50 -21.41
CA ILE A 374 10.53 -1.99 -20.32
C ILE A 374 9.25 -1.37 -20.88
N SER A 375 9.34 -0.52 -21.90
CA SER A 375 8.17 0.06 -22.59
C SER A 375 7.25 -1.03 -23.14
N ALA A 376 7.80 -2.08 -23.74
CA ALA A 376 7.03 -3.21 -24.26
C ALA A 376 6.24 -3.95 -23.16
N LEU A 377 6.72 -3.96 -21.91
CA LEU A 377 5.96 -4.54 -20.80
C LEU A 377 4.65 -3.78 -20.56
N PHE A 378 4.67 -2.44 -20.67
CA PHE A 378 3.50 -1.58 -20.51
C PHE A 378 2.56 -1.62 -21.72
N GLU A 379 3.08 -1.77 -22.93
CA GLU A 379 2.30 -1.79 -24.18
C GLU A 379 1.74 -3.17 -24.55
N ALA A 380 2.27 -4.24 -23.96
CA ALA A 380 1.86 -5.59 -24.35
C ALA A 380 0.35 -5.83 -24.14
N PRO A 381 -0.34 -6.39 -25.16
CA PRO A 381 -1.79 -6.50 -25.18
C PRO A 381 -2.30 -7.32 -23.99
N VAL A 382 -3.44 -6.91 -23.45
CA VAL A 382 -4.14 -7.70 -22.43
C VAL A 382 -4.62 -8.99 -23.10
N PRO A 383 -4.16 -10.19 -22.67
CA PRO A 383 -4.66 -11.43 -23.23
C PRO A 383 -6.18 -11.50 -23.04
N ALA A 384 -6.88 -12.09 -24.02
CA ALA A 384 -8.32 -12.30 -23.95
C ALA A 384 -8.71 -12.92 -22.61
N ALA A 385 -9.81 -12.44 -22.01
CA ALA A 385 -10.24 -12.78 -20.66
C ALA A 385 -10.09 -14.29 -20.39
N LEU A 386 -9.38 -14.63 -19.31
CA LEU A 386 -9.35 -16.01 -18.82
C LEU A 386 -10.79 -16.46 -18.57
N PRO A 387 -11.16 -17.69 -18.97
CA PRO A 387 -12.48 -18.22 -18.68
C PRO A 387 -12.72 -18.15 -17.17
N SER A 388 -13.91 -17.69 -16.80
CA SER A 388 -14.38 -17.65 -15.41
C SER A 388 -14.08 -19.00 -14.75
N PRO A 389 -13.59 -19.04 -13.50
CA PRO A 389 -13.44 -20.31 -12.80
C PRO A 389 -14.82 -20.99 -12.78
N GLU A 390 -14.90 -22.15 -13.45
CA GLU A 390 -16.11 -22.96 -13.49
C GLU A 390 -16.56 -23.20 -12.06
N THR A 391 -17.78 -22.77 -11.77
CA THR A 391 -18.45 -23.09 -10.51
C THR A 391 -18.71 -24.59 -10.55
N THR A 392 -17.77 -25.41 -10.07
CA THR A 392 -18.03 -26.82 -9.77
C THR A 392 -19.01 -26.86 -8.60
N VAL A 393 -20.29 -26.67 -8.92
CA VAL A 393 -21.39 -27.13 -8.11
C VAL A 393 -21.26 -28.64 -8.10
N LYS A 394 -20.68 -29.19 -7.03
CA LYS A 394 -20.83 -30.61 -6.71
C LYS A 394 -22.31 -30.84 -6.46
N THR A 395 -23.03 -31.22 -7.50
CA THR A 395 -24.33 -31.86 -7.39
C THR A 395 -24.08 -33.24 -6.80
N SER A 396 -24.17 -33.36 -5.48
CA SER A 396 -24.48 -34.64 -4.86
C SER A 396 -25.91 -35.02 -5.28
N ALA A 397 -26.02 -35.96 -6.20
CA ALA A 397 -27.26 -36.66 -6.54
C ALA A 397 -27.36 -37.95 -5.71
N PRO A 398 -28.56 -38.54 -5.61
CA PRO A 398 -29.38 -38.65 -4.38
C PRO A 398 -28.92 -39.69 -3.35
#